data_AF-G6EYE2-F1
#
_entry.id   AF-G6EYE2-F1
#
_cell.length_a   1.000
_cell.length_b   1.000
_cell.length_c   1.000
_cell.angle_alpha   90.00
_cell.angle_beta   90.00
_cell.angle_gamma   90.00
#
_symmetry.space_group_name_H-M   'P 1'
#
loop_
_entity.id
_entity.type
_entity.pdbx_description
1 polymer ?
#
loop_
_entity_poly.entity_id
_entity_poly.type
_entity_poly.pdbx_seq_one_letter_code
_entity_poly.pdbx_strand_id
1 'polypeptide(L)'
;MTNAQQSALRVYQSQLKELNNDLEHGFILKSEYDQAQLEIQRRLLKTDQIPPSFATSTTSLPKASIIVTSLGLFCIPLAAMGLYLMNGLPSLPAAPLTPRLAEQEEMSQKVAPYITQLKAKLTTLSMTDPKRIEGYLLLGKIEASRGNLPAAVQAWKEALNQQFDPSLAAQIAEIQTQIDGNVSTDSVTLFRKALDAAPKDVPWRELAEQRIAEYEKAKH
;
A
#
# COMPACT_ATOMS: atom_id res chain seq x y z
N MET A 1 41.34 -28.59 -5.94
CA MET A 1 40.16 -27.70 -6.03
C MET A 1 39.47 -27.98 -7.35
N THR A 2 38.18 -28.32 -7.33
CA THR A 2 37.40 -28.60 -8.54
C THR A 2 37.08 -27.30 -9.30
N ASN A 3 36.83 -27.36 -10.61
CA ASN A 3 36.41 -26.18 -11.40
C ASN A 3 35.16 -25.49 -10.80
N ALA A 4 34.26 -26.27 -10.20
CA ALA A 4 33.08 -25.77 -9.50
C ALA A 4 33.45 -24.92 -8.26
N GLN A 5 34.40 -25.38 -7.45
CA GLN A 5 34.90 -24.63 -6.28
C GLN A 5 35.56 -23.31 -6.69
N GLN A 6 36.35 -23.31 -7.77
CA GLN A 6 36.97 -22.09 -8.29
C GLN A 6 35.95 -21.09 -8.85
N SER A 7 34.88 -21.59 -9.51
CA SER A 7 33.80 -20.74 -10.00
C SER A 7 32.98 -20.12 -8.87
N ALA A 8 32.65 -20.89 -7.83
CA ALA A 8 31.93 -20.40 -6.66
C ALA A 8 32.73 -19.33 -5.89
N LEU A 9 34.05 -19.51 -5.77
CA LEU A 9 34.94 -18.52 -5.15
C LEU A 9 34.93 -17.19 -5.91
N ARG A 10 34.96 -17.21 -7.26
CA ARG A 10 34.91 -15.98 -8.08
C ARG A 10 33.59 -15.24 -7.93
N VAL A 11 32.48 -15.97 -7.92
CA VAL A 11 31.14 -15.38 -7.71
C VAL A 11 31.06 -14.73 -6.33
N TYR A 12 31.55 -15.42 -5.30
CA TYR A 12 31.60 -14.90 -3.93
C TYR A 12 32.42 -13.60 -3.83
N GLN A 13 33.61 -13.56 -4.44
CA GLN A 13 34.45 -12.36 -4.47
C GLN A 13 33.75 -11.18 -5.16
N SER A 14 33.01 -11.45 -6.25
CA SER A 14 32.21 -10.44 -6.93
C SER A 14 31.10 -9.89 -6.02
N GLN A 15 30.38 -10.76 -5.31
CA GLN A 15 29.28 -10.36 -4.42
C GLN A 15 29.76 -9.50 -3.24
N LEU A 16 30.92 -9.83 -2.66
CA LEU A 16 31.49 -8.99 -1.60
C LEU A 16 31.93 -7.62 -2.12
N LYS A 17 32.45 -7.56 -3.35
CA LYS A 17 32.88 -6.29 -3.95
C LYS A 17 31.69 -5.38 -4.22
N GLU A 18 30.59 -5.93 -4.72
CA GLU A 18 29.33 -5.21 -4.95
C GLU A 18 28.75 -4.70 -3.62
N LEU A 19 28.68 -5.56 -2.60
CA LEU A 19 28.20 -5.18 -1.28
C LEU A 19 29.04 -4.06 -0.62
N ASN A 20 30.37 -4.06 -0.84
CA ASN A 20 31.23 -2.98 -0.38
C ASN A 20 30.98 -1.67 -1.13
N ASN A 21 30.79 -1.73 -2.46
CA ASN A 21 30.43 -0.55 -3.23
C ASN A 21 29.09 0.04 -2.75
N ASP A 22 28.09 -0.79 -2.45
CA ASP A 22 26.79 -0.32 -1.96
C ASP A 22 26.90 0.40 -0.60
N LEU A 23 27.78 -0.08 0.28
CA LEU A 23 28.08 0.58 1.55
C LEU A 23 28.81 1.92 1.32
N GLU A 24 29.80 1.95 0.41
CA GLU A 24 30.57 3.17 0.08
C GLU A 24 29.69 4.27 -0.55
N HIS A 25 28.69 3.88 -1.35
CA HIS A 25 27.75 4.82 -1.99
C HIS A 25 26.55 5.16 -1.09
N GLY A 26 26.46 4.58 0.11
CA GLY A 26 25.38 4.83 1.07
C GLY A 26 24.02 4.24 0.66
N PHE A 27 24.00 3.25 -0.23
CA PHE A 27 22.77 2.54 -0.62
C PHE A 27 22.27 1.59 0.47
N ILE A 28 23.16 1.14 1.35
CA ILE A 28 22.84 0.25 2.49
C ILE A 28 23.46 0.77 3.77
N LEU A 29 22.80 0.49 4.89
CA LEU A 29 23.31 0.78 6.23
C LEU A 29 24.38 -0.24 6.63
N LYS A 30 25.29 0.16 7.53
CA LYS A 30 26.35 -0.72 8.04
C LYS A 30 25.81 -2.02 8.65
N SER A 31 24.66 -1.96 9.35
CA SER A 31 24.00 -3.13 9.91
C SER A 31 23.49 -4.12 8.84
N GLU A 32 23.04 -3.60 7.70
CA GLU A 32 22.55 -4.42 6.57
C GLU A 32 23.72 -5.07 5.83
N TYR A 33 24.83 -4.33 5.66
CA TYR A 33 26.09 -4.86 5.16
C TYR A 33 26.58 -6.05 5.99
N ASP A 34 26.64 -5.91 7.32
CA ASP A 34 27.16 -6.96 8.21
C ASP A 34 26.26 -8.22 8.18
N GLN A 35 24.94 -8.05 8.09
CA GLN A 35 23.99 -9.16 7.94
C GLN A 35 24.14 -9.87 6.60
N ALA A 36 24.21 -9.12 5.49
CA ALA A 36 24.38 -9.67 4.15
C ALA A 36 25.70 -10.41 4.02
N GLN A 37 26.79 -9.86 4.57
CA GLN A 37 28.10 -10.50 4.57
C GLN A 37 28.07 -11.86 5.28
N LEU A 38 27.43 -11.94 6.45
CA LEU A 38 27.27 -13.20 7.20
C LEU A 38 26.44 -14.23 6.43
N GLU A 39 25.42 -13.81 5.71
CA GLU A 39 24.60 -14.71 4.90
C GLU A 39 25.39 -15.29 3.71
N ILE A 40 26.15 -14.44 3.00
CA ILE A 40 27.00 -14.87 1.89
C ILE A 40 28.05 -15.88 2.38
N GLN A 41 28.70 -15.64 3.52
CA GLN A 41 29.64 -16.60 4.13
C GLN A 41 28.97 -17.93 4.48
N ARG A 42 27.76 -17.92 5.04
CA ARG A 42 26.99 -19.14 5.33
C ARG A 42 26.66 -19.93 4.05
N ARG A 43 26.31 -19.24 2.95
CA ARG A 43 26.04 -19.88 1.65
C ARG A 43 27.29 -20.54 1.06
N LEU A 44 28.46 -19.91 1.23
CA LEU A 44 29.74 -20.49 0.83
C LEU A 44 30.03 -21.78 1.60
N LEU A 45 29.84 -21.78 2.92
CA LEU A 45 30.05 -22.97 3.77
C LEU A 45 29.08 -24.12 3.42
N LYS A 46 27.84 -23.80 3.02
CA LYS A 46 26.87 -24.81 2.54
C LYS A 46 27.22 -25.38 1.17
N THR A 47 28.02 -24.68 0.36
CA THR A 47 28.46 -25.16 -0.96
C THR A 47 29.46 -26.31 -0.84
N ASP A 48 30.13 -26.45 0.32
CA ASP A 48 31.08 -27.54 0.62
C ASP A 48 30.38 -28.85 1.03
N GLN A 49 29.08 -28.81 1.33
CA GLN A 49 28.27 -29.97 1.76
C GLN A 49 27.47 -30.61 0.62
N ILE A 50 27.73 -30.24 -0.63
CA ILE A 50 27.12 -30.90 -1.79
C ILE A 50 27.94 -32.16 -2.08
N PRO A 51 27.48 -33.37 -1.74
CA PRO A 51 28.17 -34.59 -2.18
C PRO A 51 28.27 -34.59 -3.71
N PRO A 52 29.28 -35.25 -4.30
CA PRO A 52 29.35 -35.48 -5.74
C PRO A 52 28.26 -36.50 -6.15
N SER A 53 27.00 -36.10 -6.04
CA SER A 53 25.84 -36.75 -6.62
C SER A 53 25.01 -35.68 -7.34
N PHE A 54 25.68 -34.98 -8.24
CA PHE A 54 25.07 -34.51 -9.47
C PHE A 54 25.89 -35.04 -10.65
N ALA A 55 26.27 -36.32 -10.58
CA ALA A 55 26.39 -37.11 -11.80
C ALA A 55 24.95 -37.38 -12.25
N THR A 56 24.45 -36.48 -13.10
CA THR A 56 23.41 -36.74 -14.09
C THR A 56 22.31 -37.71 -13.64
N SER A 57 21.41 -37.28 -12.77
CA SER A 57 20.06 -37.82 -12.80
C SER A 57 19.38 -37.29 -14.06
N THR A 58 19.67 -37.92 -15.20
CA THR A 58 18.74 -37.92 -16.34
C THR A 58 17.50 -38.66 -15.88
N THR A 59 16.65 -38.01 -15.09
CA THR A 59 15.23 -38.30 -15.22
C THR A 59 14.92 -37.83 -16.64
N SER A 60 14.72 -38.79 -17.55
CA SER A 60 14.38 -38.48 -18.94
C SER A 60 13.01 -37.82 -18.93
N LEU A 61 12.98 -36.51 -18.71
CA LEU A 61 11.85 -35.71 -19.11
C LEU A 61 11.70 -35.92 -20.62
N PRO A 62 10.51 -36.28 -21.12
CA PRO A 62 10.31 -36.51 -22.54
C PRO A 62 10.86 -35.30 -23.31
N LYS A 63 11.54 -35.52 -24.45
CA LYS A 63 12.27 -34.45 -25.19
C LYS A 63 11.44 -33.19 -25.43
N ALA A 64 10.12 -33.31 -25.49
CA ALA A 64 9.16 -32.20 -25.54
C ALA A 64 9.22 -31.25 -24.33
N SER A 65 9.43 -31.76 -23.12
CA SER A 65 9.50 -30.98 -21.86
C SER A 65 10.78 -30.13 -21.77
N ILE A 66 11.92 -30.61 -22.29
CA ILE A 66 13.17 -29.84 -22.31
C ILE A 66 13.07 -28.67 -23.29
N ILE A 67 12.47 -28.89 -24.47
CA ILE A 67 12.26 -27.86 -25.48
C ILE A 67 11.31 -26.77 -24.97
N VAL A 68 10.20 -27.14 -24.33
CA VAL A 68 9.22 -26.18 -23.78
C VAL A 68 9.83 -25.33 -22.67
N THR A 69 10.66 -25.91 -21.80
CA THR A 69 11.29 -25.18 -20.69
C THR A 69 12.37 -24.22 -21.18
N SER A 70 13.20 -24.63 -22.16
CA SER A 70 14.20 -23.74 -22.78
C SER A 70 13.56 -22.63 -23.61
N LEU A 71 12.44 -22.93 -24.27
CA LEU A 71 11.70 -21.94 -25.06
C LEU A 71 11.05 -20.91 -24.15
N GLY A 72 10.47 -21.33 -23.02
CA GLY A 72 9.94 -20.41 -22.00
C GLY A 72 11.00 -19.46 -21.43
N LEU A 73 12.21 -19.96 -21.16
CA LEU A 73 13.29 -19.17 -20.57
C LEU A 73 13.74 -17.98 -21.45
N PHE A 74 13.68 -18.13 -22.77
CA PHE A 74 14.12 -17.08 -23.71
C PHE A 74 12.95 -16.37 -24.40
N CYS A 75 11.93 -17.09 -24.86
CA CYS A 75 10.83 -16.51 -25.60
C CYS A 75 9.93 -15.64 -24.72
N ILE A 76 9.75 -15.95 -23.44
CA ILE A 76 8.95 -15.11 -22.53
C ILE A 76 9.60 -13.73 -22.32
N PRO A 77 10.87 -13.59 -21.90
CA PRO A 77 11.49 -12.28 -21.75
C PRO A 77 11.66 -11.54 -23.08
N LEU A 78 11.93 -12.24 -24.20
CA LEU A 78 11.98 -11.61 -25.53
C LEU A 78 10.62 -11.09 -25.99
N ALA A 79 9.54 -11.86 -25.77
CA ALA A 79 8.19 -11.42 -26.08
C ALA A 79 7.76 -10.25 -25.17
N ALA A 80 8.09 -10.30 -23.88
CA ALA A 80 7.85 -9.20 -22.95
C ALA A 80 8.61 -7.93 -23.37
N MET A 81 9.89 -8.06 -23.76
CA MET A 81 10.70 -6.95 -24.30
C MET A 81 10.08 -6.39 -25.59
N GLY A 82 9.67 -7.26 -26.52
CA GLY A 82 9.02 -6.85 -27.78
C GLY A 82 7.68 -6.14 -27.54
N LEU A 83 6.85 -6.67 -26.65
CA LEU A 83 5.59 -6.04 -26.24
C LEU A 83 5.82 -4.70 -25.55
N TYR A 84 6.86 -4.59 -24.73
CA TYR A 84 7.25 -3.33 -24.08
C TYR A 84 7.80 -2.31 -25.08
N LEU A 85 8.55 -2.72 -26.10
CA LEU A 85 9.03 -1.81 -27.14
C LEU A 85 7.90 -1.36 -28.09
N MET A 86 6.89 -2.21 -28.35
CA MET A 86 5.73 -1.86 -29.17
C MET A 86 4.69 -1.01 -28.42
N ASN A 87 4.40 -1.33 -27.16
CA ASN A 87 3.28 -0.74 -26.41
C ASN A 87 3.73 0.12 -25.22
N GLY A 88 4.98 0.00 -24.81
CA GLY A 88 5.54 0.78 -23.71
C GLY A 88 6.06 2.13 -24.18
N LEU A 89 6.42 2.95 -23.21
CA LEU A 89 6.93 4.30 -23.41
C LEU A 89 8.37 4.34 -22.86
N PRO A 90 9.35 3.76 -23.57
CA PRO A 90 10.74 3.69 -23.10
C PRO A 90 11.38 5.08 -22.92
N SER A 91 10.81 6.10 -23.56
CA SER A 91 11.22 7.50 -23.48
C SER A 91 10.49 8.31 -22.42
N LEU A 92 9.58 7.72 -21.62
CA LEU A 92 8.98 8.45 -20.50
C LEU A 92 10.08 8.76 -19.47
N PRO A 93 10.36 10.04 -19.21
CA PRO A 93 11.32 10.40 -18.17
C PRO A 93 10.79 9.94 -16.81
N ALA A 94 11.71 9.56 -15.92
CA ALA A 94 11.37 9.32 -14.52
C ALA A 94 10.70 10.58 -13.98
N ALA A 95 9.41 10.49 -13.63
CA ALA A 95 8.67 11.59 -13.06
C ALA A 95 8.96 11.65 -11.56
N PRO A 96 9.75 12.62 -11.06
CA PRO A 96 10.14 12.68 -9.67
C PRO A 96 8.92 12.98 -8.79
N LEU A 97 8.96 12.55 -7.54
CA LEU A 97 7.86 12.76 -6.58
C LEU A 97 7.69 14.25 -6.24
N THR A 98 8.80 14.99 -6.12
CA THR A 98 8.83 16.40 -5.70
C THR A 98 7.97 17.34 -6.55
N PRO A 99 8.08 17.39 -7.90
CA PRO A 99 7.23 18.26 -8.71
C PRO A 99 5.74 17.88 -8.63
N ARG A 100 5.41 16.59 -8.45
CA ARG A 100 4.01 16.17 -8.28
C ARG A 100 3.41 16.69 -6.97
N LEU A 101 4.17 16.65 -5.87
CA LEU A 101 3.73 17.19 -4.59
C LEU A 101 3.54 18.70 -4.67
N ALA A 102 4.46 19.42 -5.33
CA ALA A 102 4.34 20.86 -5.54
C ALA A 102 3.08 21.23 -6.36
N GLU A 103 2.79 20.48 -7.43
CA GLU A 103 1.57 20.69 -8.23
C GLU A 103 0.29 20.40 -7.43
N GLN A 104 0.30 19.34 -6.60
CA GLN A 104 -0.80 19.01 -5.71
C GLN A 104 -1.03 20.08 -4.62
N GLU A 105 0.05 20.63 -4.06
CA GLU A 105 0.01 21.74 -3.11
C GLU A 105 -0.51 23.02 -3.75
N GLU A 106 -0.04 23.36 -4.96
CA GLU A 106 -0.50 24.54 -5.70
C GLU A 106 -2.00 24.42 -6.01
N MET A 107 -2.46 23.27 -6.47
CA MET A 107 -3.87 23.00 -6.71
C MET A 107 -4.68 23.09 -5.40
N SER A 108 -4.15 22.56 -4.31
CA SER A 108 -4.74 22.67 -2.97
C SER A 108 -4.90 24.11 -2.51
N GLN A 109 -3.91 24.97 -2.75
CA GLN A 109 -3.96 26.40 -2.43
C GLN A 109 -4.97 27.14 -3.30
N LYS A 110 -5.04 26.81 -4.59
CA LYS A 110 -6.04 27.39 -5.52
C LYS A 110 -7.48 27.06 -5.11
N VAL A 111 -7.73 25.87 -4.56
CA VAL A 111 -9.08 25.43 -4.15
C VAL A 111 -9.46 25.92 -2.74
N ALA A 112 -8.48 26.19 -1.87
CA ALA A 112 -8.70 26.65 -0.50
C ALA A 112 -9.71 27.81 -0.34
N PRO A 113 -9.66 28.92 -1.11
CA PRO A 113 -10.64 30.00 -0.97
C PRO A 113 -12.07 29.57 -1.29
N TYR A 114 -12.25 28.66 -2.26
CA TYR A 114 -13.57 28.14 -2.61
C TYR A 114 -14.15 27.23 -1.51
N ILE A 115 -13.30 26.46 -0.83
CA ILE A 115 -13.71 25.67 0.34
C ILE A 115 -14.14 26.59 1.48
N THR A 116 -13.39 27.67 1.73
CA THR A 116 -13.75 28.66 2.74
C THR A 116 -15.08 29.33 2.42
N GLN A 117 -15.31 29.73 1.16
CA GLN A 117 -16.59 30.29 0.71
C GLN A 117 -17.73 29.28 0.82
N LEU A 118 -17.49 28.00 0.48
CA LEU A 118 -18.48 26.94 0.65
C LEU A 118 -18.86 26.81 2.12
N LYS A 119 -17.89 26.68 3.03
CA LYS A 119 -18.13 26.62 4.48
C LYS A 119 -18.97 27.80 4.96
N ALA A 120 -18.61 29.03 4.56
CA ALA A 120 -19.35 30.23 4.92
C ALA A 120 -20.77 30.25 4.35
N LYS A 121 -21.00 29.70 3.15
CA LYS A 121 -22.33 29.59 2.57
C LYS A 121 -23.18 28.53 3.26
N LEU A 122 -22.59 27.43 3.73
CA LEU A 122 -23.34 26.39 4.43
C LEU A 122 -23.84 26.85 5.81
N THR A 123 -23.09 27.73 6.48
CA THR A 123 -23.50 28.26 7.79
C THR A 123 -24.67 29.25 7.71
N THR A 124 -24.94 29.84 6.54
CA THR A 124 -26.11 30.72 6.35
C THR A 124 -27.39 29.95 6.02
N LEU A 125 -27.30 28.67 5.68
CA LEU A 125 -28.46 27.82 5.42
C LEU A 125 -29.07 27.30 6.72
N SER A 126 -30.40 27.09 6.71
CA SER A 126 -31.11 26.49 7.85
C SER A 126 -30.61 25.06 8.12
N MET A 127 -30.65 24.63 9.39
CA MET A 127 -30.27 23.27 9.80
C MET A 127 -31.16 22.17 9.23
N THR A 128 -32.34 22.53 8.71
CA THR A 128 -33.27 21.60 8.06
C THR A 128 -33.26 21.72 6.54
N ASP A 129 -32.39 22.57 5.97
CA ASP A 129 -32.30 22.77 4.53
C ASP A 129 -31.56 21.56 3.89
N PRO A 130 -32.19 20.81 2.96
CA PRO A 130 -31.52 19.71 2.26
C PRO A 130 -30.21 20.12 1.57
N LYS A 131 -30.12 21.37 1.07
CA LYS A 131 -28.90 21.88 0.42
C LYS A 131 -27.74 22.01 1.40
N ARG A 132 -28.04 22.26 2.68
CA ARG A 132 -27.02 22.30 3.73
C ARG A 132 -26.43 20.91 3.95
N ILE A 133 -27.29 19.88 4.04
CA ILE A 133 -26.88 18.48 4.18
C ILE A 133 -26.01 18.06 2.99
N GLU A 134 -26.50 18.24 1.76
CA GLU A 134 -25.76 17.92 0.53
C GLU A 134 -24.42 18.66 0.47
N GLY A 135 -24.39 19.92 0.86
CA GLY A 135 -23.20 20.74 0.87
C GLY A 135 -22.14 20.26 1.88
N TYR A 136 -22.54 19.82 3.07
CA TYR A 136 -21.63 19.21 4.03
C TYR A 136 -21.13 17.83 3.60
N LEU A 137 -21.98 17.03 2.92
CA LEU A 137 -21.56 15.77 2.30
C LEU A 137 -20.49 16.02 1.22
N LEU A 138 -20.70 17.00 0.35
CA LEU A 138 -19.75 17.40 -0.68
C LEU A 138 -18.45 17.94 -0.07
N LEU A 139 -18.55 18.82 0.94
CA LEU A 139 -17.40 19.37 1.64
C LEU A 139 -16.53 18.25 2.22
N GLY A 140 -17.14 17.25 2.87
CA GLY A 140 -16.39 16.13 3.41
C GLY A 140 -15.68 15.31 2.33
N LYS A 141 -16.33 15.09 1.16
CA LYS A 141 -15.68 14.42 0.02
C LYS A 141 -14.48 15.20 -0.51
N ILE A 142 -14.59 16.53 -0.61
CA ILE A 142 -13.49 17.40 -1.05
C ILE A 142 -12.32 17.31 -0.08
N GLU A 143 -12.55 17.43 1.22
CA GLU A 143 -11.49 17.35 2.23
C GLU A 143 -10.84 15.96 2.26
N ALA A 144 -11.64 14.89 2.14
CA ALA A 144 -11.13 13.51 2.07
C ALA A 144 -10.25 13.27 0.84
N SER A 145 -10.65 13.76 -0.35
CA SER A 145 -9.84 13.65 -1.57
C SER A 145 -8.48 14.36 -1.49
N ARG A 146 -8.35 15.32 -0.56
CA ARG A 146 -7.12 16.06 -0.30
C ARG A 146 -6.30 15.45 0.84
N GLY A 147 -6.72 14.30 1.38
CA GLY A 147 -6.08 13.63 2.52
C GLY A 147 -6.39 14.26 3.88
N ASN A 148 -7.26 15.27 3.94
CA ASN A 148 -7.65 15.93 5.18
C ASN A 148 -8.82 15.20 5.84
N LEU A 149 -8.57 13.99 6.33
CA LEU A 149 -9.58 13.15 6.97
C LEU A 149 -10.24 13.79 8.19
N PRO A 150 -9.54 14.52 9.07
CA PRO A 150 -10.18 15.20 10.21
C PRO A 150 -11.24 16.22 9.78
N ALA A 151 -10.94 17.06 8.78
CA ALA A 151 -11.91 18.03 8.26
C ALA A 151 -13.08 17.34 7.53
N ALA A 152 -12.80 16.23 6.84
CA ALA A 152 -13.84 15.43 6.19
C ALA A 152 -14.85 14.89 7.21
N VAL A 153 -14.35 14.28 8.29
CA VAL A 153 -15.17 13.78 9.40
C VAL A 153 -16.00 14.88 10.05
N GLN A 154 -15.43 16.07 10.27
CA GLN A 154 -16.18 17.20 10.82
C GLN A 154 -17.35 17.60 9.90
N ALA A 155 -17.09 17.74 8.60
CA ALA A 155 -18.13 18.08 7.64
C ALA A 155 -19.22 17.00 7.56
N TRP A 156 -18.86 15.72 7.54
CA TRP A 156 -19.84 14.65 7.53
C TRP A 156 -20.63 14.52 8.83
N LYS A 157 -20.04 14.83 9.99
CA LYS A 157 -20.77 14.92 11.26
C LYS A 157 -21.83 16.02 11.23
N GLU A 158 -21.55 17.17 10.61
CA GLU A 158 -22.56 18.23 10.41
C GLU A 158 -23.74 17.75 9.57
N ALA A 159 -23.50 16.96 8.52
CA ALA A 159 -24.56 16.33 7.74
C ALA A 159 -25.32 15.26 8.56
N LEU A 160 -24.60 14.39 9.26
CA LEU A 160 -25.17 13.31 10.08
C LEU A 160 -26.06 13.83 11.21
N ASN A 161 -25.69 14.96 11.82
CA ASN A 161 -26.46 15.61 12.88
C ASN A 161 -27.79 16.20 12.38
N GLN A 162 -27.87 16.60 11.11
CA GLN A 162 -29.08 17.13 10.49
C GLN A 162 -29.98 15.99 10.00
N GLN A 163 -29.38 14.95 9.42
CA GLN A 163 -30.08 13.74 9.00
C GLN A 163 -29.18 12.54 9.23
N PHE A 164 -29.62 11.63 10.10
CA PHE A 164 -28.88 10.42 10.38
C PHE A 164 -28.91 9.48 9.18
N ASP A 165 -27.73 9.03 8.76
CA ASP A 165 -27.55 7.99 7.76
C ASP A 165 -26.64 6.90 8.36
N PRO A 166 -27.11 5.64 8.45
CA PRO A 166 -26.33 4.56 9.08
C PRO A 166 -25.00 4.29 8.37
N SER A 167 -24.96 4.40 7.03
CA SER A 167 -23.75 4.12 6.26
C SER A 167 -22.69 5.22 6.47
N LEU A 168 -23.12 6.48 6.53
CA LEU A 168 -22.25 7.61 6.85
C LEU A 168 -21.74 7.53 8.29
N ALA A 169 -22.58 7.12 9.23
CA ALA A 169 -22.16 6.92 10.63
C ALA A 169 -21.07 5.84 10.75
N ALA A 170 -21.24 4.69 10.08
CA ALA A 170 -20.24 3.63 10.04
C ALA A 170 -18.93 4.09 9.34
N GLN A 171 -19.05 4.83 8.25
CA GLN A 171 -17.89 5.41 7.56
C GLN A 171 -17.12 6.38 8.44
N ILE A 172 -17.81 7.30 9.13
CA ILE A 172 -17.18 8.24 10.07
C ILE A 172 -16.46 7.46 11.18
N ALA A 173 -17.09 6.46 11.78
CA ALA A 173 -16.50 5.67 12.85
C ALA A 173 -15.23 4.92 12.42
N GLU A 174 -15.22 4.37 11.21
CA GLU A 174 -14.04 3.69 10.65
C GLU A 174 -12.90 4.68 10.40
N ILE A 175 -13.19 5.84 9.82
CA ILE A 175 -12.15 6.87 9.58
C ILE A 175 -11.62 7.42 10.90
N GLN A 176 -12.47 7.61 11.91
CA GLN A 176 -12.02 8.01 13.25
C GLN A 176 -11.10 6.96 13.87
N THR A 177 -11.45 5.69 13.75
CA THR A 177 -10.58 4.57 14.21
C THR A 177 -9.20 4.61 13.56
N GLN A 178 -9.14 4.94 12.26
CA GLN A 178 -7.87 5.09 11.53
C GLN A 178 -7.06 6.31 12.00
N ILE A 179 -7.73 7.44 12.26
CA ILE A 179 -7.08 8.66 12.77
C ILE A 179 -6.54 8.42 14.19
N ASP A 180 -7.35 7.80 15.05
CA ASP A 180 -7.01 7.56 16.46
C ASP A 180 -5.96 6.43 16.61
N GLY A 181 -5.81 5.58 15.59
CA GLY A 181 -4.95 4.39 15.61
C GLY A 181 -5.49 3.26 16.51
N ASN A 182 -6.66 3.44 17.11
CA ASN A 182 -7.36 2.46 17.92
C ASN A 182 -8.88 2.62 17.77
N VAL A 183 -9.63 1.60 18.20
CA VAL A 183 -11.08 1.73 18.27
C VAL A 183 -11.42 2.54 19.52
N SER A 184 -11.90 3.76 19.35
CA SER A 184 -12.29 4.65 20.45
C SER A 184 -13.75 4.47 20.87
N THR A 185 -14.10 4.93 22.08
CA THR A 185 -15.48 4.87 22.62
C THR A 185 -16.47 5.58 21.69
N ASP A 186 -16.06 6.69 21.08
CA ASP A 186 -16.88 7.46 20.14
C ASP A 186 -17.17 6.66 18.87
N SER A 187 -16.15 6.02 18.29
CA SER A 187 -16.27 5.16 17.12
C SER A 187 -17.19 3.98 17.38
N VAL A 188 -17.04 3.29 18.52
CA VAL A 188 -17.94 2.20 18.95
C VAL A 188 -19.38 2.68 19.09
N THR A 189 -19.59 3.85 19.67
CA THR A 189 -20.93 4.42 19.85
C THR A 189 -21.59 4.68 18.50
N LEU A 190 -20.85 5.21 17.52
CA LEU A 190 -21.34 5.40 16.16
C LEU A 190 -21.61 4.08 15.44
N PHE A 191 -20.72 3.09 15.54
CA PHE A 191 -20.95 1.76 14.96
C PHE A 191 -22.21 1.11 15.51
N ARG A 192 -22.44 1.14 16.83
CA ARG A 192 -23.66 0.61 17.45
C ARG A 192 -24.91 1.30 16.90
N LYS A 193 -24.94 2.63 16.89
CA LYS A 193 -26.05 3.41 16.32
C LYS A 193 -26.30 3.09 14.84
N ALA A 194 -25.23 2.91 14.07
CA ALA A 194 -25.33 2.54 12.67
C ALA A 194 -25.96 1.14 12.52
N LEU A 195 -25.49 0.16 13.29
CA LEU A 195 -26.01 -1.21 13.27
C LEU A 195 -27.49 -1.30 13.67
N ASP A 196 -27.90 -0.52 14.67
CA ASP A 196 -29.29 -0.48 15.15
C ASP A 196 -30.27 0.04 14.07
N ALA A 197 -29.81 0.97 13.23
CA ALA A 197 -30.63 1.63 12.22
C ALA A 197 -30.51 1.01 10.81
N ALA A 198 -29.52 0.15 10.56
CA ALA A 198 -29.24 -0.38 9.23
C ALA A 198 -29.94 -1.71 8.92
N PRO A 199 -30.31 -1.95 7.63
CA PRO A 199 -30.74 -3.26 7.14
C PRO A 199 -29.73 -4.36 7.42
N LYS A 200 -30.19 -5.62 7.38
CA LYS A 200 -29.36 -6.73 7.86
C LYS A 200 -28.16 -7.09 7.00
N ASP A 201 -28.22 -6.70 5.74
CA ASP A 201 -27.39 -7.09 4.61
C ASP A 201 -26.40 -6.00 4.17
N VAL A 202 -26.22 -4.95 4.97
CA VAL A 202 -25.25 -3.89 4.66
C VAL A 202 -23.82 -4.43 4.68
N PRO A 203 -22.98 -4.10 3.69
CA PRO A 203 -21.64 -4.71 3.53
C PRO A 203 -20.64 -4.32 4.62
N TRP A 204 -20.88 -3.21 5.33
CA TRP A 204 -20.01 -2.73 6.41
C TRP A 204 -20.36 -3.30 7.79
N ARG A 205 -21.40 -4.14 7.90
CA ARG A 205 -21.87 -4.66 9.19
C ARG A 205 -20.82 -5.52 9.89
N GLU A 206 -20.24 -6.49 9.21
CA GLU A 206 -19.26 -7.40 9.81
C GLU A 206 -18.05 -6.62 10.35
N LEU A 207 -17.60 -5.61 9.59
CA LEU A 207 -16.54 -4.70 10.03
C LEU A 207 -16.94 -3.97 11.31
N ALA A 208 -18.14 -3.38 11.37
CA ALA A 208 -18.61 -2.66 12.56
C ALA A 208 -18.70 -3.57 13.79
N GLU A 209 -19.22 -4.79 13.65
CA GLU A 209 -19.27 -5.80 14.71
C GLU A 209 -17.87 -6.21 15.18
N GLN A 210 -16.93 -6.40 14.25
CA GLN A 210 -15.54 -6.67 14.56
C GLN A 210 -14.89 -5.54 15.36
N ARG A 211 -15.06 -4.28 14.93
CA ARG A 211 -14.52 -3.11 15.64
C ARG A 211 -15.05 -3.01 17.08
N ILE A 212 -16.34 -3.27 17.28
CA ILE A 212 -16.94 -3.29 18.62
C ILE A 212 -16.32 -4.39 19.48
N ALA A 213 -16.14 -5.59 18.94
CA ALA A 213 -15.52 -6.70 19.66
C ALA A 213 -14.03 -6.43 19.99
N GLU A 214 -13.29 -5.76 19.09
CA GLU A 214 -11.91 -5.31 19.34
C GLU A 214 -11.83 -4.37 20.55
N TYR A 215 -12.74 -3.39 20.63
CA TYR A 215 -12.82 -2.47 21.76
C TYR A 215 -13.15 -3.18 23.08
N GLU A 216 -14.08 -4.13 23.05
CA GLU A 216 -14.48 -4.89 24.24
C GLU A 216 -13.34 -5.78 24.75
N LYS A 217 -12.60 -6.44 23.85
CA LYS A 217 -11.41 -7.22 24.22
C LYS A 217 -10.31 -6.36 24.82
N ALA A 218 -10.09 -5.15 24.31
CA ALA A 218 -9.06 -4.24 24.81
C ALA A 218 -9.36 -3.69 26.22
N LYS A 219 -10.60 -3.84 26.72
CA LYS A 219 -11.03 -3.38 28.05
C LYS A 219 -10.84 -4.44 29.14
N HIS A 220 -10.53 -5.68 28.76
CA HIS A 220 -10.29 -6.82 29.64
C HIS A 220 -8.81 -7.15 29.72
#